data_AF-A0A7Y5N0P5-F1
#
_entry.id   AF-A0A7Y5N0P5-F1
#
_cell.length_a   1.000
_cell.length_b   1.000
_cell.length_c   1.000
_cell.angle_alpha   90.00
_cell.angle_beta   90.00
_cell.angle_gamma   90.00
#
_symmetry.space_group_name_H-M   'P 1'
#
loop_
_entity.id
_entity.type
_entity.pdbx_description
1 polymer ?
#
loop_
_entity_poly.entity_id
_entity_poly.type
_entity_poly.pdbx_seq_one_letter_code
_entity_poly.pdbx_strand_id
1 'polypeptide(L)'
;VPFADSRYYELRPSISIAPEAGGEGAPVIRLDKQFGLHPSLGALKPHFDAARLAPIVCTGSPHTTRSHFDAQDFMEYGAPGSRTVRDGWLNRYLNATNKAAGTDAARLRAVAMQSLLPRSLRGEYPVLAVPDDKVLNDGKLIDLFDDVYKDGGKQEGEKNSGEKKDAPKDMMGERREEDSVKQTGKDTVETLKRYKEILKRPMEGKRATFGVDKFGRAMRDIATCIRANVGLEVASVDVGGWDDHVNEGGAEGALAQRLKTLGDNLAAFLEDLGPRAESTLVYVMTEFGRTCKENGNEGTDHGHGGCAFLLGGKVKGGKVHGQWSGLAEKDLYQKRDLPVTTDYRDVFATVLAQHMKFEVPKGFFPDYSPKAVAGLF
;
A
#
# COMPACT_ATOMS: atom_id res chain seq x y z
N VAL A 1 -1.21 2.40 20.66
CA VAL A 1 -0.63 2.71 21.99
C VAL A 1 -1.23 1.76 23.02
N PRO A 2 -0.46 0.85 23.65
CA PRO A 2 -0.93 -0.04 24.71
C PRO A 2 -0.95 0.68 26.08
N PHE A 3 -1.73 1.76 26.20
CA PHE A 3 -1.63 2.71 27.33
C PHE A 3 -1.94 2.09 28.71
N ALA A 4 -2.63 0.96 28.76
CA ALA A 4 -2.95 0.29 30.02
C ALA A 4 -1.84 -0.64 30.54
N ASP A 5 -0.84 -0.96 29.72
CA ASP A 5 0.31 -1.77 30.16
C ASP A 5 1.37 -0.86 30.78
N SER A 6 1.63 -0.99 32.08
CA SER A 6 2.61 -0.13 32.77
C SER A 6 4.02 -0.26 32.20
N ARG A 7 4.38 -1.42 31.64
CA ARG A 7 5.69 -1.64 31.03
C ARG A 7 5.89 -0.81 29.77
N TYR A 8 4.83 -0.34 29.12
CA TYR A 8 4.94 0.60 28.01
C TYR A 8 5.74 1.84 28.40
N TYR A 9 5.46 2.40 29.58
CA TYR A 9 6.14 3.60 30.09
C TYR A 9 7.58 3.30 30.54
N GLU A 10 7.83 2.12 31.10
CA GLU A 10 9.20 1.66 31.44
C GLU A 10 10.07 1.45 30.20
N LEU A 11 9.47 0.94 29.12
CA LEU A 11 10.14 0.66 27.85
C LEU A 11 10.31 1.91 26.99
N ARG A 12 9.46 2.93 27.19
CA ARG A 12 9.42 4.19 26.42
C ARG A 12 9.48 5.45 27.33
N PRO A 13 10.51 5.62 28.18
CA PRO A 13 10.54 6.70 29.14
C PRO A 13 10.54 8.10 28.51
N SER A 14 11.07 8.28 27.29
CA SER A 14 11.12 9.59 26.61
C SER A 14 10.03 9.78 25.56
N ILE A 15 9.56 8.70 24.93
CA ILE A 15 8.60 8.76 23.80
C ILE A 15 7.25 8.11 24.08
N SER A 16 6.92 7.82 25.34
CA SER A 16 5.57 7.33 25.68
C SER A 16 4.49 8.40 25.52
N ILE A 17 3.25 7.93 25.32
CA ILE A 17 2.08 8.80 25.25
C ILE A 17 1.27 8.66 26.54
N ALA A 18 1.01 9.80 27.18
CA ALA A 18 0.28 9.83 28.45
C ALA A 18 -1.14 9.25 28.31
N PRO A 19 -1.62 8.50 29.31
CA PRO A 19 -2.96 7.91 29.28
C PRO A 19 -4.07 8.94 29.56
N GLU A 20 -3.71 10.05 30.23
CA GLU A 20 -4.61 11.11 30.67
C GLU A 20 -3.96 12.48 30.44
N ALA A 21 -4.79 13.53 30.37
CA ALA A 21 -4.31 14.89 30.31
C ALA A 21 -3.58 15.29 31.61
N GLY A 22 -2.60 16.21 31.52
CA GLY A 22 -1.88 16.74 32.68
C GLY A 22 -0.36 16.68 32.59
N GLY A 23 0.20 16.12 31.51
CA GLY A 23 1.63 16.18 31.16
C GLY A 23 1.90 17.01 29.92
N GLU A 24 3.12 16.93 29.39
CA GLU A 24 3.47 17.52 28.09
C GLU A 24 2.83 16.72 26.94
N GLY A 25 2.18 17.43 26.02
CA GLY A 25 1.50 16.84 24.87
C GLY A 25 0.08 16.33 25.12
N ALA A 26 -0.64 16.05 24.04
CA ALA A 26 -2.00 15.52 24.10
C ALA A 26 -2.02 14.05 24.55
N PRO A 27 -3.02 13.63 25.34
CA PRO A 27 -3.12 12.24 25.80
C PRO A 27 -3.53 11.29 24.67
N VAL A 28 -3.39 9.99 24.94
CA VAL A 28 -3.87 8.92 24.07
C VAL A 28 -5.37 9.05 23.79
N ILE A 29 -5.77 8.78 22.55
CA ILE A 29 -7.20 8.69 22.18
C ILE A 29 -7.64 7.25 22.37
N ARG A 30 -8.38 6.98 23.46
CA ARG A 30 -8.78 5.61 23.84
C ARG A 30 -9.66 4.95 22.77
N LEU A 31 -9.34 3.71 22.44
CA LEU A 31 -10.14 2.83 21.58
C LEU A 31 -10.90 1.79 22.41
N ASP A 32 -10.22 1.21 23.40
CA ASP A 32 -10.79 0.31 24.38
C ASP A 32 -10.06 0.47 25.74
N LYS A 33 -10.18 -0.54 26.62
CA LYS A 33 -9.54 -0.52 27.94
C LYS A 33 -8.02 -0.73 27.91
N GLN A 34 -7.48 -1.22 26.78
CA GLN A 34 -6.09 -1.63 26.63
C GLN A 34 -5.31 -0.73 25.67
N PHE A 35 -5.97 -0.31 24.59
CA PHE A 35 -5.36 0.35 23.46
C PHE A 35 -6.01 1.69 23.13
N GLY A 36 -5.17 2.59 22.62
CA GLY A 36 -5.60 3.86 22.06
C GLY A 36 -4.78 4.25 20.83
N LEU A 37 -5.30 5.21 20.09
CA LEU A 37 -4.60 5.90 19.01
C LEU A 37 -3.65 6.95 19.57
N HIS A 38 -2.56 7.19 18.84
CA HIS A 38 -1.76 8.40 18.99
C HIS A 38 -2.66 9.64 18.80
N PRO A 39 -2.50 10.73 19.57
CA PRO A 39 -3.34 11.94 19.45
C PRO A 39 -3.41 12.52 18.03
N SER A 40 -2.28 12.56 17.31
CA SER A 40 -2.23 12.92 15.88
C SER A 40 -3.11 12.09 14.93
N LEU A 41 -3.57 10.90 15.33
CA LEU A 41 -4.52 10.10 14.54
C LEU A 41 -5.98 10.42 14.89
N GLY A 42 -6.26 11.54 15.57
CA GLY A 42 -7.61 11.90 16.03
C GLY A 42 -8.65 11.96 14.91
N ALA A 43 -8.26 12.30 13.67
CA ALA A 43 -9.13 12.26 12.50
C ALA A 43 -9.71 10.85 12.22
N LEU A 44 -9.07 9.79 12.70
CA LEU A 44 -9.53 8.41 12.53
C LEU A 44 -10.50 7.93 13.61
N LYS A 45 -10.62 8.65 14.74
CA LYS A 45 -11.49 8.24 15.86
C LYS A 45 -12.97 8.13 15.46
N PRO A 46 -13.57 9.09 14.71
CA PRO A 46 -14.94 8.93 14.23
C PRO A 46 -15.15 7.69 13.35
N HIS A 47 -14.14 7.29 12.56
CA HIS A 47 -14.21 6.09 11.74
C HIS A 47 -14.11 4.81 12.57
N PHE A 48 -13.35 4.81 13.67
CA PHE A 48 -13.37 3.72 14.63
C PHE A 48 -14.73 3.59 15.31
N ASP A 49 -15.29 4.69 15.80
CA ASP A 49 -16.59 4.72 16.49
C ASP A 49 -17.74 4.28 15.57
N ALA A 50 -17.65 4.60 14.27
CA ALA A 50 -18.57 4.12 13.25
C ALA A 50 -18.31 2.67 12.79
N ALA A 51 -17.44 1.93 13.47
CA ALA A 51 -17.00 0.58 13.14
C ALA A 51 -16.38 0.42 11.75
N ARG A 52 -15.84 1.49 11.15
CA ARG A 52 -15.20 1.49 9.82
C ARG A 52 -13.68 1.35 9.85
N LEU A 53 -13.05 1.47 11.02
CA LEU A 53 -11.62 1.26 11.24
C LEU A 53 -11.39 0.05 12.13
N ALA A 54 -10.55 -0.87 11.67
CA ALA A 54 -10.05 -2.03 12.41
C ALA A 54 -8.51 -1.97 12.48
N PRO A 55 -7.93 -1.58 13.63
CA PRO A 55 -6.53 -1.81 13.92
C PRO A 55 -6.28 -3.29 14.15
N ILE A 56 -5.18 -3.83 13.62
CA ILE A 56 -4.76 -5.22 13.81
C ILE A 56 -3.35 -5.22 14.41
N VAL A 57 -3.25 -5.50 15.71
CA VAL A 57 -1.97 -5.54 16.44
C VAL A 57 -1.27 -6.87 16.24
N CYS A 58 0.05 -6.88 16.48
CA CYS A 58 0.91 -8.06 16.33
C CYS A 58 0.83 -8.67 14.93
N THR A 59 0.60 -7.82 13.92
CA THR A 59 0.58 -8.20 12.50
C THR A 59 1.96 -8.01 11.89
N GLY A 60 2.40 -8.92 11.04
CA GLY A 60 3.67 -8.78 10.32
C GLY A 60 4.10 -10.01 9.56
N SER A 61 5.31 -9.96 9.01
CA SER A 61 5.97 -11.12 8.37
C SER A 61 6.59 -12.04 9.42
N PRO A 62 6.44 -13.37 9.32
CA PRO A 62 7.13 -14.31 10.21
C PRO A 62 8.62 -14.44 9.90
N HIS A 63 9.10 -13.89 8.77
CA HIS A 63 10.50 -13.94 8.42
C HIS A 63 11.32 -12.95 9.26
N THR A 64 12.53 -13.35 9.65
CA THR A 64 13.32 -12.63 10.67
C THR A 64 14.19 -11.50 10.13
N THR A 65 14.12 -11.21 8.82
CA THR A 65 14.93 -10.16 8.20
C THR A 65 14.60 -8.79 8.78
N ARG A 66 15.63 -7.94 8.89
CA ARG A 66 15.51 -6.53 9.27
C ARG A 66 15.93 -5.60 8.13
N SER A 67 16.20 -6.14 6.95
CA SER A 67 16.51 -5.35 5.76
C SER A 67 15.19 -4.83 5.18
N HIS A 68 15.07 -3.51 4.99
CA HIS A 68 13.91 -2.94 4.29
C HIS A 68 13.71 -3.59 2.93
N PHE A 69 14.79 -3.74 2.15
CA PHE A 69 14.73 -4.34 0.81
C PHE A 69 14.15 -5.75 0.83
N ASP A 70 14.68 -6.64 1.68
CA ASP A 70 14.17 -8.02 1.76
C ASP A 70 12.75 -8.06 2.35
N ALA A 71 12.47 -7.29 3.41
CA ALA A 71 11.18 -7.32 4.09
C ALA A 71 10.05 -6.81 3.18
N GLN A 72 10.28 -5.69 2.49
CA GLN A 72 9.35 -5.13 1.52
C GLN A 72 9.13 -6.11 0.36
N ASP A 73 10.19 -6.59 -0.29
CA ASP A 73 10.05 -7.55 -1.40
C ASP A 73 9.27 -8.79 -0.96
N PHE A 74 9.61 -9.39 0.19
CA PHE A 74 8.92 -10.56 0.72
C PHE A 74 7.44 -10.32 1.02
N MET A 75 7.10 -9.20 1.65
CA MET A 75 5.71 -8.87 1.94
C MET A 75 4.92 -8.56 0.67
N GLU A 76 5.50 -7.81 -0.24
CA GLU A 76 4.86 -7.42 -1.49
C GLU A 76 4.71 -8.57 -2.50
N TYR A 77 5.64 -9.53 -2.51
CA TYR A 77 5.44 -10.78 -3.26
C TYR A 77 4.50 -11.74 -2.53
N GLY A 78 4.31 -11.59 -1.21
CA GLY A 78 3.58 -12.55 -0.40
C GLY A 78 4.33 -13.87 -0.21
N ALA A 79 5.67 -13.83 -0.22
CA ALA A 79 6.54 -15.00 -0.22
C ALA A 79 7.80 -14.78 0.66
N PRO A 80 7.66 -14.78 2.00
CA PRO A 80 8.78 -14.56 2.91
C PRO A 80 9.92 -15.54 2.72
N GLY A 81 11.14 -15.02 2.63
CA GLY A 81 12.36 -15.82 2.44
C GLY A 81 12.59 -16.32 1.01
N SER A 82 11.60 -16.17 0.12
CA SER A 82 11.76 -16.59 -1.28
C SER A 82 12.36 -15.48 -2.12
N ARG A 83 13.54 -15.76 -2.69
CA ARG A 83 14.17 -14.95 -3.73
C ARG A 83 13.93 -15.50 -5.13
N THR A 84 12.99 -16.40 -5.35
CA THR A 84 12.66 -16.89 -6.70
C THR A 84 11.32 -16.36 -7.21
N VAL A 85 10.42 -16.00 -6.29
CA VAL A 85 9.14 -15.36 -6.63
C VAL A 85 9.40 -13.93 -7.11
N ARG A 86 8.75 -13.55 -8.21
CA ARG A 86 8.97 -12.26 -8.90
C ARG A 86 7.69 -11.53 -9.27
N ASP A 87 6.54 -12.15 -9.02
CA ASP A 87 5.22 -11.60 -9.26
C ASP A 87 4.51 -11.28 -7.94
N GLY A 88 3.96 -10.08 -7.87
CA GLY A 88 3.28 -9.55 -6.71
C GLY A 88 1.93 -10.22 -6.46
N TRP A 89 1.51 -10.28 -5.19
CA TRP A 89 0.23 -10.92 -4.85
C TRP A 89 -0.98 -10.19 -5.46
N LEU A 90 -0.95 -8.85 -5.56
CA LEU A 90 -2.02 -8.10 -6.23
C LEU A 90 -2.00 -8.33 -7.75
N ASN A 91 -0.81 -8.41 -8.36
CA ASN A 91 -0.72 -8.74 -9.79
C ASN A 91 -1.26 -10.15 -10.09
N ARG A 92 -0.95 -11.13 -9.24
CA ARG A 92 -1.51 -12.48 -9.34
C ARG A 92 -3.04 -12.48 -9.26
N TYR A 93 -3.62 -11.68 -8.36
CA TYR A 93 -5.08 -11.47 -8.31
C TYR A 93 -5.60 -10.85 -9.63
N LEU A 94 -5.00 -9.77 -10.11
CA LEU A 94 -5.43 -9.07 -11.33
C LEU A 94 -5.36 -9.98 -12.56
N ASN A 95 -4.31 -10.79 -12.66
CA ASN A 95 -4.10 -11.75 -13.74
C ASN A 95 -5.13 -12.90 -13.67
N ALA A 96 -5.33 -13.49 -12.49
CA ALA A 96 -6.29 -14.58 -12.29
C ALA A 96 -7.73 -14.15 -12.60
N THR A 97 -8.06 -12.88 -12.37
CA THR A 97 -9.41 -12.32 -12.60
C THR A 97 -9.55 -11.62 -13.96
N ASN A 98 -8.49 -11.54 -14.77
CA ASN A 98 -8.48 -10.78 -16.02
C ASN A 98 -9.56 -11.24 -17.01
N LYS A 99 -9.76 -12.55 -17.17
CA LYS A 99 -10.81 -13.09 -18.06
C LYS A 99 -12.22 -12.76 -17.59
N ALA A 100 -12.44 -12.69 -16.27
CA ALA A 100 -13.73 -12.33 -15.68
C ALA A 100 -14.03 -10.83 -15.79
N ALA A 101 -13.00 -9.99 -15.92
CA ALA A 101 -13.14 -8.55 -16.06
C ALA A 101 -13.64 -8.12 -17.45
N GLY A 102 -13.80 -9.02 -18.43
CA GLY A 102 -14.23 -8.71 -19.79
C GLY A 102 -13.13 -8.10 -20.66
N THR A 103 -13.35 -8.05 -21.97
CA THR A 103 -12.35 -7.64 -22.99
C THR A 103 -12.21 -6.13 -23.18
N ASP A 104 -12.75 -5.33 -22.26
CA ASP A 104 -12.77 -3.89 -22.41
C ASP A 104 -11.39 -3.33 -22.01
N ALA A 105 -10.48 -3.27 -22.98
CA ALA A 105 -9.13 -2.69 -22.87
C ALA A 105 -9.13 -1.25 -22.28
N ALA A 106 -10.31 -0.63 -22.20
CA ALA A 106 -10.60 0.62 -21.55
C ALA A 106 -10.49 0.62 -20.00
N ARG A 107 -10.52 -0.49 -19.27
CA ARG A 107 -10.63 -0.42 -17.79
C ARG A 107 -9.30 -0.08 -17.11
N LEU A 108 -9.27 1.01 -16.34
CA LEU A 108 -8.16 1.33 -15.43
C LEU A 108 -8.32 0.47 -14.16
N ARG A 109 -8.05 -0.84 -14.24
CA ARG A 109 -8.28 -1.79 -13.13
C ARG A 109 -7.30 -1.60 -11.97
N ALA A 110 -6.06 -1.21 -12.28
CA ALA A 110 -5.04 -1.00 -11.27
C ALA A 110 -4.17 0.22 -11.56
N VAL A 111 -3.77 0.92 -10.49
CA VAL A 111 -2.87 2.08 -10.56
C VAL A 111 -1.90 2.09 -9.38
N ALA A 112 -0.64 2.44 -9.63
CA ALA A 112 0.33 2.74 -8.59
C ALA A 112 0.63 4.24 -8.58
N MET A 113 0.33 4.92 -7.47
CA MET A 113 0.55 6.36 -7.30
C MET A 113 2.00 6.67 -6.94
N GLN A 114 2.92 6.16 -7.75
CA GLN A 114 4.37 6.29 -7.58
C GLN A 114 5.08 5.96 -8.89
N SER A 115 6.28 6.53 -9.06
CA SER A 115 7.04 6.44 -10.32
C SER A 115 7.61 5.05 -10.61
N LEU A 116 7.82 4.23 -9.58
CA LEU A 116 8.24 2.83 -9.74
C LEU A 116 7.12 1.91 -9.31
N LEU A 117 6.85 0.88 -10.13
CA LEU A 117 5.82 -0.08 -9.80
C LEU A 117 6.20 -0.87 -8.53
N PRO A 118 5.35 -0.87 -7.48
CA PRO A 118 5.58 -1.65 -6.28
C PRO A 118 5.54 -3.14 -6.63
N ARG A 119 6.28 -3.95 -5.88
CA ARG A 119 6.49 -5.36 -6.18
C ARG A 119 5.17 -6.13 -6.16
N SER A 120 4.25 -5.72 -5.31
CA SER A 120 2.89 -6.25 -5.19
C SER A 120 2.08 -6.16 -6.47
N LEU A 121 2.39 -5.17 -7.33
CA LEU A 121 1.76 -4.97 -8.63
C LEU A 121 2.63 -5.38 -9.82
N ARG A 122 3.85 -5.89 -9.60
CA ARG A 122 4.68 -6.44 -10.69
C ARG A 122 4.20 -7.83 -11.10
N GLY A 123 4.22 -8.12 -12.40
CA GLY A 123 3.86 -9.44 -12.94
C GLY A 123 3.28 -9.31 -14.35
N GLU A 124 2.57 -10.34 -14.79
CA GLU A 124 2.01 -10.44 -16.14
C GLU A 124 0.93 -9.40 -16.44
N TYR A 125 0.12 -9.03 -15.44
CA TYR A 125 -0.92 -8.03 -15.65
C TYR A 125 -0.31 -6.62 -15.75
N PRO A 126 -0.55 -5.85 -16.82
CA PRO A 126 0.01 -4.52 -16.97
C PRO A 126 -0.64 -3.54 -15.99
N VAL A 127 0.17 -2.77 -15.27
CA VAL A 127 -0.31 -1.78 -14.28
C VAL A 127 0.36 -0.43 -14.53
N LEU A 128 -0.44 0.63 -14.53
CA LEU A 128 0.07 1.99 -14.67
C LEU A 128 0.78 2.43 -13.39
N ALA A 129 2.08 2.68 -13.48
CA ALA A 129 2.82 3.49 -12.50
C ALA A 129 2.69 4.96 -12.88
N VAL A 130 2.05 5.75 -12.02
CA VAL A 130 1.79 7.17 -12.24
C VAL A 130 3.08 7.94 -11.91
N PRO A 131 3.67 8.65 -12.89
CA PRO A 131 4.89 9.41 -12.64
C PRO A 131 4.65 10.56 -11.65
N ASP A 132 5.70 11.25 -11.23
CA ASP A 132 5.55 12.46 -10.41
C ASP A 132 4.81 13.57 -11.19
N ASP A 133 4.05 14.43 -10.48
CA ASP A 133 3.23 15.51 -11.06
C ASP A 133 3.97 16.38 -12.07
N LYS A 134 5.25 16.68 -11.82
CA LYS A 134 6.08 17.47 -12.73
C LYS A 134 6.17 16.78 -14.09
N VAL A 135 6.45 15.48 -14.09
CA VAL A 135 6.59 14.66 -15.29
C VAL A 135 5.24 14.46 -15.98
N LEU A 136 4.15 14.26 -15.22
CA LEU A 136 2.80 14.18 -15.80
C LEU A 136 2.41 15.43 -16.58
N ASN A 137 2.78 16.60 -16.05
CA ASN A 137 2.33 17.89 -16.58
C ASN A 137 3.29 18.50 -17.61
N ASP A 138 4.53 18.00 -17.74
CA ASP A 138 5.52 18.53 -18.70
C ASP A 138 5.17 18.21 -20.17
N GLY A 139 4.19 17.32 -20.44
CA GLY A 139 3.75 16.96 -21.81
C GLY A 139 4.75 16.09 -22.57
N LYS A 140 6.04 16.38 -22.42
CA LYS A 140 7.19 15.72 -23.06
C LYS A 140 7.25 14.22 -22.90
N LEU A 141 6.74 13.67 -21.79
CA LEU A 141 6.72 12.21 -21.62
C LEU A 141 5.81 11.56 -22.68
N ILE A 142 4.58 12.08 -22.81
CA ILE A 142 3.62 11.56 -23.78
C ILE A 142 4.13 11.81 -25.20
N ASP A 143 4.74 12.96 -25.46
CA ASP A 143 5.29 13.29 -26.78
C ASP A 143 6.46 12.36 -27.15
N LEU A 144 7.40 12.13 -26.22
CA LEU A 144 8.51 11.18 -26.43
C LEU A 144 8.03 9.76 -26.73
N PHE A 145 7.00 9.30 -26.00
CA PHE A 145 6.43 7.98 -26.26
C PHE A 145 5.65 7.93 -27.58
N ASP A 146 4.90 8.98 -27.90
CA ASP A 146 4.22 9.09 -29.18
C ASP A 146 5.24 9.06 -30.33
N ASP A 147 6.40 9.72 -30.21
CA ASP A 147 7.47 9.69 -31.22
C ASP A 147 8.11 8.31 -31.37
N VAL A 148 8.37 7.59 -30.26
CA VAL A 148 8.99 6.26 -30.29
C VAL A 148 8.04 5.17 -30.83
N TYR A 149 6.73 5.32 -30.62
CA TYR A 149 5.76 4.25 -30.89
C TYR A 149 4.70 4.57 -31.98
N LYS A 150 4.52 5.83 -32.43
CA LYS A 150 3.61 6.15 -33.56
C LYS A 150 4.24 5.90 -34.92
N ASP A 151 5.51 6.23 -35.10
CA ASP A 151 6.22 5.96 -36.34
C ASP A 151 7.09 4.73 -36.13
N GLY A 152 6.77 3.64 -36.84
CA GLY A 152 7.64 2.46 -36.89
C GLY A 152 9.06 2.92 -37.20
N GLY A 153 9.94 2.83 -36.19
CA GLY A 153 11.19 3.58 -36.11
C GLY A 153 11.86 3.77 -37.47
N LYS A 154 11.68 4.95 -38.05
CA LYS A 154 12.69 5.47 -38.96
C LYS A 154 13.85 5.90 -38.06
N GLN A 155 14.68 4.94 -37.67
CA GLN A 155 16.09 5.25 -37.69
C GLN A 155 16.37 5.70 -39.12
N GLU A 156 16.71 6.97 -39.28
CA GLU A 156 17.51 7.41 -40.43
C GLU A 156 18.84 6.65 -40.37
N GLY A 157 18.80 5.38 -40.76
CA GLY A 157 19.98 4.64 -41.16
C GLY A 157 20.47 5.30 -42.43
N GLU A 158 21.68 5.85 -42.36
CA GLU A 158 22.46 6.25 -43.52
C GLU A 158 22.33 5.19 -44.61
N LYS A 159 21.88 5.65 -45.78
CA LYS A 159 21.86 4.85 -47.00
C LYS A 159 23.27 4.33 -47.28
N ASN A 160 23.50 3.05 -47.08
CA ASN A 160 24.53 2.34 -47.85
C ASN A 160 24.04 0.96 -48.30
N SER A 161 23.99 0.88 -49.63
CA SER A 161 23.91 -0.25 -50.56
C SER A 161 24.04 -1.70 -50.04
N GLY A 162 23.15 -2.55 -50.56
CA GLY A 162 23.60 -3.76 -51.26
C GLY A 162 23.15 -5.10 -50.67
N GLU A 163 22.65 -5.95 -51.57
CA GLU A 163 22.50 -7.41 -51.47
C GLU A 163 21.33 -8.01 -50.67
N LYS A 164 20.33 -8.46 -51.44
CA LYS A 164 19.40 -9.53 -51.05
C LYS A 164 20.16 -10.86 -50.90
N LYS A 165 20.19 -11.45 -49.72
CA LYS A 165 20.37 -12.90 -49.51
C LYS A 165 19.50 -13.39 -48.35
N ASP A 166 19.04 -14.62 -48.51
CA ASP A 166 18.00 -15.30 -47.74
C ASP A 166 18.26 -15.30 -46.22
N ALA A 167 17.27 -14.85 -45.44
CA ALA A 167 17.33 -14.87 -43.98
C ALA A 167 16.78 -16.20 -43.42
N PRO A 168 17.41 -16.81 -42.38
CA PRO A 168 16.96 -18.06 -41.76
C PRO A 168 15.65 -17.91 -41.00
N LYS A 169 14.92 -19.03 -40.82
CA LYS A 169 13.60 -19.13 -40.17
C LYS A 169 13.56 -18.84 -38.65
N ASP A 170 14.65 -18.36 -38.05
CA ASP A 170 14.76 -18.17 -36.60
C ASP A 170 14.35 -16.75 -36.12
N MET A 171 13.97 -15.85 -37.03
CA MET A 171 13.55 -14.47 -36.73
C MET A 171 12.09 -14.29 -36.21
N MET A 172 11.34 -15.37 -35.98
CA MET A 172 9.96 -15.25 -35.44
C MET A 172 9.92 -15.00 -33.93
N GLY A 173 10.96 -15.37 -33.17
CA GLY A 173 11.04 -15.13 -31.73
C GLY A 173 11.29 -13.66 -31.39
N GLU A 174 12.31 -13.06 -32.00
CA GLU A 174 12.72 -11.67 -31.75
C GLU A 174 11.67 -10.65 -32.21
N ARG A 175 10.99 -10.89 -33.34
CA ARG A 175 9.88 -10.00 -33.79
C ARG A 175 8.70 -10.03 -32.83
N ARG A 176 8.37 -11.18 -32.25
CA ARG A 176 7.27 -11.30 -31.28
C ARG A 176 7.59 -10.54 -29.99
N GLU A 177 8.83 -10.61 -29.52
CA GLU A 177 9.26 -9.85 -28.35
C GLU A 177 9.23 -8.33 -28.61
N GLU A 178 9.79 -7.86 -29.73
CA GLU A 178 9.71 -6.44 -30.10
C GLU A 178 8.27 -5.93 -30.26
N ASP A 179 7.41 -6.70 -30.93
CA ASP A 179 6.01 -6.35 -31.13
C ASP A 179 5.24 -6.34 -29.80
N SER A 180 5.56 -7.26 -28.88
CA SER A 180 4.97 -7.29 -27.54
C SER A 180 5.39 -6.07 -26.70
N VAL A 181 6.67 -5.69 -26.72
CA VAL A 181 7.20 -4.52 -26.00
C VAL A 181 6.59 -3.24 -26.57
N LYS A 182 6.48 -3.13 -27.90
CA LYS A 182 5.83 -2.00 -28.56
C LYS A 182 4.35 -1.89 -28.20
N GLN A 183 3.63 -3.00 -28.12
CA GLN A 183 2.23 -2.99 -27.72
C GLN A 183 2.06 -2.58 -26.25
N THR A 184 2.84 -3.15 -25.33
CA THR A 184 2.82 -2.77 -23.91
C THR A 184 3.14 -1.29 -23.70
N GLY A 185 4.09 -0.74 -24.46
CA GLY A 185 4.40 0.69 -24.46
C GLY A 185 3.21 1.55 -24.88
N LYS A 186 2.54 1.21 -25.98
CA LYS A 186 1.33 1.91 -26.45
C LYS A 186 0.19 1.85 -25.45
N ASP A 187 -0.08 0.67 -24.89
CA ASP A 187 -1.15 0.47 -23.91
C ASP A 187 -0.92 1.31 -22.64
N THR A 188 0.34 1.42 -22.21
CA THR A 188 0.73 2.26 -21.07
C THR A 188 0.44 3.74 -21.33
N VAL A 189 0.78 4.23 -22.52
CA VAL A 189 0.57 5.63 -22.91
C VAL A 189 -0.92 5.95 -23.02
N GLU A 190 -1.71 5.06 -23.62
CA GLU A 190 -3.15 5.21 -23.71
C GLU A 190 -3.79 5.23 -22.32
N THR A 191 -3.36 4.33 -21.44
CA THR A 191 -3.81 4.28 -20.04
C THR A 191 -3.45 5.55 -19.28
N LEU A 192 -2.25 6.11 -19.49
CA LEU A 192 -1.84 7.39 -18.91
C LEU A 192 -2.65 8.58 -19.44
N LYS A 193 -2.90 8.64 -20.76
CA LYS A 193 -3.76 9.66 -21.38
C LYS A 193 -5.17 9.60 -20.77
N ARG A 194 -5.73 8.40 -20.66
CA ARG A 194 -7.03 8.18 -20.03
C ARG A 194 -7.04 8.61 -18.56
N TYR A 195 -6.01 8.25 -17.79
CA TYR A 195 -5.86 8.68 -16.40
C TYR A 195 -5.89 10.21 -16.28
N LYS A 196 -5.14 10.93 -17.11
CA LYS A 196 -5.15 12.41 -17.13
C LYS A 196 -6.54 12.96 -17.48
N GLU A 197 -7.22 12.37 -18.44
CA GLU A 197 -8.59 12.79 -18.79
C GLU A 197 -9.58 12.54 -17.66
N ILE A 198 -9.44 11.44 -16.91
CA ILE A 198 -10.25 11.18 -15.71
C ILE A 198 -10.05 12.28 -14.67
N LEU A 199 -8.82 12.68 -14.39
CA LEU A 199 -8.53 13.71 -13.38
C LEU A 199 -9.05 15.11 -13.74
N LYS A 200 -9.24 15.40 -15.03
CA LYS A 200 -9.78 16.68 -15.50
C LYS A 200 -11.31 16.75 -15.48
N ARG A 201 -12.00 15.60 -15.34
CA ARG A 201 -13.46 15.59 -15.39
C ARG A 201 -14.05 16.40 -14.24
N PRO A 202 -15.04 17.26 -14.50
CA PRO A 202 -15.82 17.89 -13.44
C PRO A 202 -16.42 16.81 -12.53
N MET A 203 -16.24 16.96 -11.22
CA MET A 203 -16.77 16.02 -10.23
C MET A 203 -17.98 16.63 -9.54
N GLU A 204 -19.11 15.93 -9.58
CA GLU A 204 -20.32 16.34 -8.87
C GLU A 204 -20.18 16.13 -7.35
N GLY A 205 -20.76 17.03 -6.57
CA GLY A 205 -20.81 16.95 -5.11
C GLY A 205 -19.58 17.56 -4.41
N LYS A 206 -19.70 17.73 -3.09
CA LYS A 206 -18.63 18.30 -2.27
C LYS A 206 -17.36 17.43 -2.33
N ARG A 207 -16.20 18.07 -2.37
CA ARG A 207 -14.89 17.43 -2.20
C ARG A 207 -14.42 17.57 -0.76
N ALA A 208 -13.74 16.56 -0.23
CA ALA A 208 -13.01 16.70 1.02
C ALA A 208 -11.71 17.48 0.81
N THR A 209 -11.16 18.03 1.88
CA THR A 209 -9.88 18.74 1.85
C THR A 209 -8.75 17.76 2.14
N PHE A 210 -7.92 17.50 1.15
CA PHE A 210 -6.71 16.69 1.28
C PHE A 210 -5.49 17.56 1.60
N GLY A 211 -4.47 16.95 2.20
CA GLY A 211 -3.15 17.55 2.34
C GLY A 211 -2.52 17.89 1.00
N VAL A 212 -1.71 18.95 0.99
CA VAL A 212 -0.95 19.39 -0.19
C VAL A 212 0.39 18.65 -0.33
N ASP A 213 0.63 17.60 0.44
CA ASP A 213 1.78 16.72 0.31
C ASP A 213 1.56 15.67 -0.81
N LYS A 214 2.60 14.88 -1.13
CA LYS A 214 2.51 13.85 -2.18
C LYS A 214 1.44 12.79 -1.88
N PHE A 215 1.31 12.37 -0.62
CA PHE A 215 0.33 11.36 -0.22
C PHE A 215 -1.09 11.91 -0.32
N GLY A 216 -1.34 13.13 0.19
CA GLY A 216 -2.66 13.76 0.07
C GLY A 216 -3.14 13.94 -1.38
N ARG A 217 -2.24 14.35 -2.29
CA ARG A 217 -2.55 14.41 -3.73
C ARG A 217 -2.85 13.03 -4.31
N ALA A 218 -2.05 12.02 -4.00
CA ALA A 218 -2.27 10.65 -4.46
C ALA A 218 -3.64 10.12 -4.00
N MET A 219 -4.00 10.31 -2.72
CA MET A 219 -5.30 9.88 -2.19
C MET A 219 -6.47 10.60 -2.87
N ARG A 220 -6.36 11.92 -3.11
CA ARG A 220 -7.35 12.69 -3.87
C ARG A 220 -7.54 12.16 -5.29
N ASP A 221 -6.45 11.83 -5.96
CA ASP A 221 -6.50 11.36 -7.35
C ASP A 221 -7.09 9.94 -7.42
N ILE A 222 -6.75 9.04 -6.49
CA ILE A 222 -7.41 7.74 -6.33
C ILE A 222 -8.91 7.93 -6.09
N ALA A 223 -9.32 8.84 -5.20
CA ALA A 223 -10.73 9.12 -4.95
C ALA A 223 -11.45 9.61 -6.21
N THR A 224 -10.76 10.40 -7.04
CA THR A 224 -11.27 10.87 -8.32
C THR A 224 -11.49 9.70 -9.29
N CYS A 225 -10.55 8.77 -9.40
CA CYS A 225 -10.73 7.55 -10.20
C CYS A 225 -11.91 6.68 -9.71
N ILE A 226 -12.03 6.47 -8.39
CA ILE A 226 -13.13 5.69 -7.79
C ILE A 226 -14.48 6.36 -8.08
N ARG A 227 -14.58 7.68 -7.88
CA ARG A 227 -15.83 8.42 -8.13
C ARG A 227 -16.21 8.45 -9.61
N ALA A 228 -15.23 8.52 -10.50
CA ALA A 228 -15.43 8.42 -11.96
C ALA A 228 -15.88 7.03 -12.43
N ASN A 229 -15.87 6.02 -11.55
CA ASN A 229 -16.33 4.65 -11.80
C ASN A 229 -15.68 4.00 -13.04
N VAL A 230 -14.36 4.14 -13.15
CA VAL A 230 -13.57 3.72 -14.34
C VAL A 230 -13.18 2.24 -14.31
N GLY A 231 -13.72 1.48 -13.35
CA GLY A 231 -13.39 0.07 -13.13
C GLY A 231 -12.15 -0.15 -12.26
N LEU A 232 -11.75 0.83 -11.44
CA LEU A 232 -10.60 0.69 -10.53
C LEU A 232 -10.90 -0.34 -9.43
N GLU A 233 -10.05 -1.36 -9.35
CA GLU A 233 -10.10 -2.42 -8.34
C GLU A 233 -8.98 -2.29 -7.32
N VAL A 234 -7.77 -1.92 -7.78
CA VAL A 234 -6.58 -1.85 -6.93
C VAL A 234 -5.85 -0.52 -7.12
N ALA A 235 -5.57 0.16 -6.01
CA ALA A 235 -4.65 1.29 -6.02
C ALA A 235 -3.59 1.10 -4.94
N SER A 236 -2.33 1.41 -5.25
CA SER A 236 -1.24 1.43 -4.27
C SER A 236 -0.65 2.82 -4.15
N VAL A 237 -0.28 3.20 -2.93
CA VAL A 237 0.44 4.45 -2.66
C VAL A 237 1.43 4.20 -1.53
N ASP A 238 2.66 4.67 -1.71
CA ASP A 238 3.70 4.59 -0.70
C ASP A 238 3.76 5.92 0.07
N VAL A 239 3.90 5.82 1.38
CA VAL A 239 4.15 6.97 2.27
C VAL A 239 5.43 6.69 3.01
N GLY A 240 6.48 7.46 2.74
CA GLY A 240 7.81 7.26 3.33
C GLY A 240 8.01 7.99 4.65
N GLY A 241 9.19 7.75 5.26
CA GLY A 241 9.68 8.48 6.42
C GLY A 241 9.43 7.83 7.79
N TRP A 242 8.99 6.57 7.84
CA TRP A 242 8.61 5.90 9.09
C TRP A 242 9.77 5.25 9.88
N ASP A 243 11.01 5.42 9.42
CA ASP A 243 12.19 4.78 9.99
C ASP A 243 12.91 5.66 11.03
N ASP A 244 12.18 6.09 12.06
CA ASP A 244 12.70 7.01 13.07
C ASP A 244 13.57 6.25 14.11
N HIS A 245 14.87 6.16 13.82
CA HIS A 245 15.89 5.65 14.75
C HIS A 245 16.36 6.68 15.78
N VAL A 246 16.05 7.96 15.57
CA VAL A 246 16.53 9.09 16.36
C VAL A 246 15.38 10.08 16.51
N ASN A 247 15.16 10.58 17.74
CA ASN A 247 14.17 11.62 18.05
C ASN A 247 12.79 11.32 17.44
N GLU A 248 12.27 10.11 17.64
CA GLU A 248 10.95 9.65 17.14
C GLU A 248 9.82 10.58 17.63
N GLY A 249 9.93 11.00 18.89
CA GLY A 249 8.96 11.83 19.59
C GLY A 249 7.79 11.02 20.18
N GLY A 250 7.17 11.58 21.23
CA GLY A 250 5.97 11.05 21.86
C GLY A 250 4.71 11.60 21.20
N ALA A 251 3.86 12.30 21.98
CA ALA A 251 2.63 12.93 21.46
C ALA A 251 2.89 14.02 20.39
N GLU A 252 4.10 14.57 20.36
CA GLU A 252 4.60 15.54 19.39
C GLU A 252 5.92 15.04 18.78
N GLY A 253 6.40 15.71 17.73
CA GLY A 253 7.65 15.35 17.05
C GLY A 253 7.45 14.75 15.66
N ALA A 254 8.48 14.08 15.15
CA ALA A 254 8.55 13.65 13.76
C ALA A 254 7.51 12.55 13.45
N LEU A 255 7.39 11.53 14.32
CA LEU A 255 6.38 10.49 14.17
C LEU A 255 4.96 11.08 14.28
N ALA A 256 4.73 11.98 15.24
CA ALA A 256 3.44 12.64 15.43
C ALA A 256 2.99 13.41 14.17
N GLN A 257 3.89 14.10 13.48
CA GLN A 257 3.59 14.81 12.23
C GLN A 257 3.22 13.85 11.10
N ARG A 258 3.96 12.75 10.94
CA ARG A 258 3.67 11.73 9.91
C ARG A 258 2.35 11.01 10.16
N LEU A 259 2.07 10.67 11.42
CA LEU A 259 0.78 10.12 11.83
C LEU A 259 -0.35 11.09 11.56
N LYS A 260 -0.14 12.40 11.77
CA LYS A 260 -1.13 13.43 11.43
C LYS A 260 -1.43 13.45 9.93
N THR A 261 -0.38 13.50 9.10
CA THR A 261 -0.52 13.46 7.63
C THR A 261 -1.24 12.19 7.17
N LEU A 262 -0.91 11.03 7.75
CA LEU A 262 -1.57 9.77 7.43
C LEU A 262 -3.06 9.81 7.82
N GLY A 263 -3.36 10.14 9.08
CA GLY A 263 -4.71 10.14 9.63
C GLY A 263 -5.64 11.12 8.92
N ASP A 264 -5.19 12.37 8.72
CA ASP A 264 -5.98 13.41 8.07
C ASP A 264 -6.34 13.04 6.63
N ASN A 265 -5.38 12.53 5.86
CA ASN A 265 -5.62 12.16 4.45
C ASN A 265 -6.44 10.88 4.29
N LEU A 266 -6.33 9.92 5.22
CA LEU A 266 -7.21 8.74 5.24
C LEU A 266 -8.66 9.12 5.58
N ALA A 267 -8.86 10.01 6.55
CA ALA A 267 -10.19 10.52 6.90
C ALA A 267 -10.80 11.31 5.73
N ALA A 268 -10.03 12.23 5.14
CA ALA A 268 -10.45 13.01 3.97
C ALA A 268 -10.78 12.09 2.78
N PHE A 269 -10.03 11.01 2.57
CA PHE A 269 -10.32 10.03 1.52
C PHE A 269 -11.70 9.40 1.70
N LEU A 270 -12.02 8.89 2.89
CA LEU A 270 -13.32 8.29 3.16
C LEU A 270 -14.46 9.31 3.07
N GLU A 271 -14.24 10.55 3.52
CA GLU A 271 -15.21 11.65 3.35
C GLU A 271 -15.47 11.94 1.86
N ASP A 272 -14.41 12.04 1.04
CA ASP A 272 -14.53 12.37 -0.39
C ASP A 272 -15.26 11.29 -1.18
N LEU A 273 -15.11 10.02 -0.79
CA LEU A 273 -15.80 8.90 -1.42
C LEU A 273 -17.31 8.89 -1.12
N GLY A 274 -17.74 9.47 0.00
CA GLY A 274 -19.14 9.45 0.43
C GLY A 274 -19.71 8.03 0.42
N PRO A 275 -20.86 7.77 -0.23
CA PRO A 275 -21.45 6.43 -0.31
C PRO A 275 -20.53 5.34 -0.89
N ARG A 276 -19.53 5.71 -1.71
CA ARG A 276 -18.60 4.74 -2.30
C ARG A 276 -17.63 4.14 -1.27
N ALA A 277 -17.47 4.77 -0.10
CA ALA A 277 -16.70 4.21 1.00
C ALA A 277 -17.25 2.86 1.50
N GLU A 278 -18.53 2.54 1.24
CA GLU A 278 -19.12 1.23 1.55
C GLU A 278 -18.58 0.09 0.69
N SER A 279 -18.07 0.42 -0.50
CA SER A 279 -17.48 -0.52 -1.45
C SER A 279 -15.96 -0.39 -1.57
N THR A 280 -15.33 0.48 -0.77
CA THR A 280 -13.88 0.70 -0.81
C THR A 280 -13.23 0.25 0.48
N LEU A 281 -12.06 -0.37 0.36
CA LEU A 281 -11.22 -0.76 1.47
C LEU A 281 -9.84 -0.12 1.32
N VAL A 282 -9.32 0.45 2.40
CA VAL A 282 -7.92 0.88 2.53
C VAL A 282 -7.23 -0.06 3.50
N TYR A 283 -6.11 -0.65 3.06
CA TYR A 283 -5.21 -1.41 3.92
C TYR A 283 -3.90 -0.66 4.08
N VAL A 284 -3.59 -0.26 5.32
CA VAL A 284 -2.32 0.37 5.70
C VAL A 284 -1.46 -0.67 6.39
N MET A 285 -0.26 -0.89 5.85
CA MET A 285 0.70 -1.87 6.36
C MET A 285 2.12 -1.33 6.25
N THR A 286 3.04 -1.97 6.97
CA THR A 286 4.49 -1.75 6.92
C THR A 286 5.21 -3.10 7.00
N GLU A 287 6.45 -3.13 6.56
CA GLU A 287 7.30 -4.31 6.42
C GLU A 287 7.72 -4.96 7.76
N PHE A 288 7.80 -4.18 8.84
CA PHE A 288 8.07 -4.67 10.19
C PHE A 288 7.58 -3.72 11.27
N GLY A 289 7.40 -4.23 12.49
CA GLY A 289 7.17 -3.42 13.68
C GLY A 289 8.42 -2.66 14.15
N ARG A 290 8.32 -2.01 15.31
CA ARG A 290 9.46 -1.37 16.01
C ARG A 290 9.79 -2.13 17.29
N THR A 291 11.01 -1.97 17.81
CA THR A 291 11.40 -2.54 19.11
C THR A 291 10.45 -2.09 20.22
N CYS A 292 10.19 -2.96 21.19
CA CYS A 292 9.34 -2.56 22.34
C CYS A 292 10.02 -1.48 23.18
N LYS A 293 11.33 -1.62 23.43
CA LYS A 293 12.15 -0.63 24.13
C LYS A 293 12.64 0.46 23.17
N GLU A 294 12.60 1.71 23.60
CA GLU A 294 13.31 2.80 22.90
C GLU A 294 14.83 2.59 22.95
N ASN A 295 15.53 3.07 21.92
CA ASN A 295 16.98 3.03 21.84
C ASN A 295 17.62 4.25 22.55
N GLY A 296 18.94 4.34 22.55
CA GLY A 296 19.66 5.41 23.24
C GLY A 296 19.57 6.80 22.59
N ASN A 297 18.91 6.92 21.44
CA ASN A 297 18.78 8.16 20.66
C ASN A 297 17.32 8.66 20.64
N GLU A 298 16.49 8.29 21.62
CA GLU A 298 15.08 8.69 21.69
C GLU A 298 14.26 8.24 20.46
N GLY A 299 14.67 7.13 19.85
CA GLY A 299 13.96 6.48 18.75
C GLY A 299 13.77 4.99 19.01
N THR A 300 13.44 4.25 17.95
CA THR A 300 13.31 2.80 18.03
C THR A 300 14.08 2.14 16.93
N ASP A 301 14.39 0.85 17.09
CA ASP A 301 14.99 0.08 16.01
C ASP A 301 13.96 -0.80 15.31
N HIS A 302 14.38 -1.45 14.22
CA HIS A 302 13.54 -2.42 13.52
C HIS A 302 13.09 -3.52 14.50
N GLY A 303 11.78 -3.79 14.51
CA GLY A 303 11.05 -4.75 15.33
C GLY A 303 10.51 -5.91 14.48
N HIS A 304 9.50 -6.61 15.00
CA HIS A 304 8.89 -7.75 14.32
C HIS A 304 7.37 -7.56 14.17
N GLY A 305 6.58 -7.89 15.20
CA GLY A 305 5.14 -7.62 15.21
C GLY A 305 4.86 -6.12 15.21
N GLY A 306 4.03 -5.67 14.27
CA GLY A 306 3.62 -4.29 14.10
C GLY A 306 2.11 -4.09 14.26
N CYS A 307 1.60 -3.04 13.62
CA CYS A 307 0.18 -2.74 13.55
C CYS A 307 -0.19 -2.44 12.10
N ALA A 308 -1.30 -3.00 11.64
CA ALA A 308 -1.90 -2.65 10.36
C ALA A 308 -3.28 -2.01 10.60
N PHE A 309 -3.75 -1.18 9.66
CA PHE A 309 -5.10 -0.63 9.69
C PHE A 309 -5.91 -1.10 8.48
N LEU A 310 -7.15 -1.54 8.72
CA LEU A 310 -8.15 -1.68 7.68
C LEU A 310 -9.23 -0.62 7.87
N LEU A 311 -9.53 0.11 6.81
CA LEU A 311 -10.57 1.13 6.79
C LEU A 311 -11.55 0.88 5.64
N GLY A 312 -12.85 0.86 5.91
CA GLY A 312 -13.88 0.70 4.88
C GLY A 312 -15.23 0.33 5.45
N GLY A 313 -16.31 0.50 4.67
CA GLY A 313 -17.67 0.31 5.20
C GLY A 313 -18.05 -1.12 5.55
N LYS A 314 -17.38 -2.13 4.96
CA LYS A 314 -17.60 -3.55 5.27
C LYS A 314 -16.69 -4.12 6.35
N VAL A 315 -15.76 -3.32 6.88
CA VAL A 315 -14.87 -3.76 7.94
C VAL A 315 -15.68 -3.88 9.22
N LYS A 316 -15.48 -4.94 10.01
CA LYS A 316 -15.99 -5.05 11.39
C LYS A 316 -15.02 -4.38 12.36
N GLY A 317 -14.98 -3.05 12.28
CA GLY A 317 -14.14 -2.18 13.09
C GLY A 317 -14.70 -1.93 14.49
N GLY A 318 -14.27 -0.82 15.09
CA GLY A 318 -14.71 -0.41 16.44
C GLY A 318 -14.15 -1.27 17.56
N LYS A 319 -13.14 -2.09 17.24
CA LYS A 319 -12.35 -2.90 18.17
C LYS A 319 -10.96 -3.09 17.62
N VAL A 320 -10.01 -3.37 18.51
CA VAL A 320 -8.66 -3.79 18.13
C VAL A 320 -8.65 -5.30 17.89
N HIS A 321 -8.13 -5.70 16.74
CA HIS A 321 -7.96 -7.09 16.31
C HIS A 321 -6.53 -7.57 16.54
N GLY A 322 -6.33 -8.89 16.48
CA GLY A 322 -5.05 -9.53 16.75
C GLY A 322 -4.96 -10.10 18.16
N GLN A 323 -3.90 -10.87 18.42
CA GLN A 323 -3.64 -11.45 19.73
C GLN A 323 -2.47 -10.73 20.36
N TRP A 324 -2.67 -10.20 21.56
CA TRP A 324 -1.63 -9.46 22.28
C TRP A 324 -1.46 -10.04 23.67
N SER A 325 -0.21 -10.37 24.01
CA SER A 325 0.15 -11.08 25.23
C SER A 325 0.73 -10.20 26.33
N GLY A 326 0.88 -8.89 26.10
CA GLY A 326 1.55 -7.98 27.03
C GLY A 326 2.94 -7.53 26.56
N LEU A 327 3.57 -6.67 27.36
CA LEU A 327 4.95 -6.22 27.17
C LEU A 327 5.94 -6.82 28.18
N ALA A 328 5.54 -7.85 28.93
CA ALA A 328 6.48 -8.52 29.81
C ALA A 328 7.55 -9.26 29.01
N GLU A 329 8.79 -9.30 29.51
CA GLU A 329 9.93 -9.86 28.78
C GLU A 329 9.70 -11.28 28.25
N LYS A 330 8.99 -12.12 29.03
CA LYS A 330 8.62 -13.48 28.66
C LYS A 330 7.65 -13.57 27.48
N ASP A 331 6.89 -12.52 27.23
CA ASP A 331 5.85 -12.44 26.20
C ASP A 331 6.38 -11.80 24.90
N LEU A 332 7.62 -11.28 24.93
CA LEU A 332 8.27 -10.65 23.78
C LEU A 332 9.06 -11.67 22.95
N TYR A 333 8.99 -11.51 21.62
CA TYR A 333 9.86 -12.24 20.70
C TYR A 333 11.31 -11.84 20.94
N GLN A 334 12.16 -12.83 21.22
CA GLN A 334 13.56 -12.65 21.58
C GLN A 334 13.77 -11.62 22.71
N LYS A 335 12.78 -11.51 23.62
CA LYS A 335 12.81 -10.56 24.75
C LYS A 335 12.91 -9.08 24.33
N ARG A 336 12.60 -8.76 23.07
CA ARG A 336 12.90 -7.45 22.44
C ARG A 336 11.72 -6.86 21.67
N ASP A 337 11.02 -7.68 20.89
CA ASP A 337 10.00 -7.23 19.95
C ASP A 337 8.63 -7.81 20.29
N LEU A 338 7.56 -7.18 19.79
CA LEU A 338 6.26 -7.84 19.78
C LEU A 338 6.33 -9.09 18.89
N PRO A 339 5.78 -10.23 19.34
CA PRO A 339 5.64 -11.39 18.47
C PRO A 339 4.66 -11.09 17.34
N VAL A 340 4.88 -11.72 16.17
CA VAL A 340 3.88 -11.77 15.10
C VAL A 340 2.90 -12.88 15.44
N THR A 341 1.68 -12.50 15.84
CA THR A 341 0.58 -13.44 16.09
C THR A 341 -0.40 -13.50 14.92
N THR A 342 -0.35 -12.50 14.04
CA THR A 342 -1.17 -12.41 12.84
C THR A 342 -0.25 -12.31 11.62
N ASP A 343 -0.18 -13.37 10.82
CA ASP A 343 0.61 -13.33 9.59
C ASP A 343 -0.08 -12.37 8.59
N TYR A 344 0.68 -11.46 7.99
CA TYR A 344 0.15 -10.50 7.02
C TYR A 344 -0.56 -11.17 5.83
N ARG A 345 -0.16 -12.40 5.45
CA ARG A 345 -0.79 -13.16 4.36
C ARG A 345 -2.20 -13.64 4.73
N ASP A 346 -2.48 -13.87 6.01
CA ASP A 346 -3.84 -14.17 6.49
C ASP A 346 -4.75 -12.96 6.28
N VAL A 347 -4.24 -11.75 6.54
CA VAL A 347 -4.98 -10.50 6.29
C VAL A 347 -5.22 -10.32 4.79
N PHE A 348 -4.19 -10.48 3.95
CA PHE A 348 -4.34 -10.41 2.49
C PHE A 348 -5.39 -11.39 1.96
N ALA A 349 -5.31 -12.67 2.35
CA ALA A 349 -6.27 -13.69 1.93
C ALA A 349 -7.69 -13.35 2.39
N THR A 350 -7.84 -12.87 3.63
CA THR A 350 -9.15 -12.47 4.17
C THR A 350 -9.73 -11.30 3.38
N VAL A 351 -8.93 -10.29 3.04
CA VAL A 351 -9.34 -9.16 2.20
C VAL A 351 -9.75 -9.63 0.81
N LEU A 352 -8.94 -10.47 0.16
CA LEU A 352 -9.27 -11.01 -1.16
C LEU A 352 -10.59 -11.78 -1.16
N ALA A 353 -10.79 -12.68 -0.20
CA ALA A 353 -12.02 -13.47 -0.11
C ALA A 353 -13.24 -12.60 0.24
N GLN A 354 -13.14 -11.77 1.28
CA GLN A 354 -14.31 -11.09 1.85
C GLN A 354 -14.65 -9.78 1.14
N HIS A 355 -13.66 -9.00 0.72
CA HIS A 355 -13.87 -7.74 0.02
C HIS A 355 -13.87 -7.92 -1.50
N MET A 356 -12.82 -8.53 -2.06
CA MET A 356 -12.66 -8.68 -3.51
C MET A 356 -13.45 -9.86 -4.09
N LYS A 357 -14.06 -10.70 -3.24
CA LYS A 357 -14.80 -11.92 -3.63
C LYS A 357 -13.95 -12.89 -4.45
N PHE A 358 -12.68 -13.00 -4.08
CA PHE A 358 -11.69 -13.87 -4.70
C PHE A 358 -11.16 -14.89 -3.69
N GLU A 359 -11.54 -16.15 -3.87
CA GLU A 359 -10.98 -17.26 -3.10
C GLU A 359 -9.55 -17.54 -3.58
N VAL A 360 -8.59 -17.43 -2.69
CA VAL A 360 -7.17 -17.62 -3.02
C VAL A 360 -6.90 -19.09 -3.37
N PRO A 361 -6.43 -19.41 -4.59
CA PRO A 361 -6.14 -20.79 -4.96
C PRO A 361 -4.92 -21.33 -4.18
N LYS A 362 -4.79 -22.66 -4.13
CA LYS A 362 -3.60 -23.30 -3.56
C LYS A 362 -2.34 -22.80 -4.27
N GLY A 363 -1.32 -22.43 -3.49
CA GLY A 363 -0.07 -21.88 -4.02
C GLY A 363 -0.12 -20.38 -4.33
N PHE A 364 -1.25 -19.70 -4.11
CA PHE A 364 -1.34 -18.24 -4.22
C PHE A 364 -0.43 -17.53 -3.22
N PHE A 365 -0.14 -18.12 -2.07
CA PHE A 365 1.02 -17.71 -1.26
C PHE A 365 1.99 -18.89 -1.24
N PRO A 366 3.20 -18.76 -1.83
CA PRO A 366 4.16 -19.85 -1.88
C PRO A 366 4.46 -20.40 -0.48
N ASP A 367 4.43 -21.73 -0.37
CA ASP A 367 4.65 -22.48 0.87
C ASP A 367 3.78 -22.06 2.06
N TYR A 368 2.62 -21.47 1.79
CA TYR A 368 1.72 -20.99 2.84
C TYR A 368 0.25 -21.22 2.50
N SER A 369 -0.51 -21.66 3.49
CA SER A 369 -1.97 -21.80 3.41
C SER A 369 -2.59 -20.83 4.40
N PRO A 370 -3.16 -19.71 3.92
CA PRO A 370 -3.64 -18.66 4.80
C PRO A 370 -4.87 -19.11 5.58
N LYS A 371 -5.02 -18.55 6.78
CA LYS A 371 -6.19 -18.72 7.63
C LYS A 371 -7.01 -17.43 7.61
N ALA A 372 -8.34 -17.57 7.68
CA ALA A 372 -9.20 -16.41 7.78
C ALA A 372 -8.98 -15.68 9.11
N VAL A 373 -8.81 -14.36 9.07
CA VAL A 373 -8.76 -13.52 10.27
C VAL A 373 -10.19 -13.31 10.76
N ALA A 374 -10.53 -13.99 11.85
CA ALA A 374 -11.91 -14.06 12.32
C ALA A 374 -12.47 -12.68 12.71
N GLY A 375 -13.69 -12.39 12.22
CA GLY A 375 -14.46 -11.23 12.63
C GLY A 375 -14.00 -9.89 12.04
N LEU A 376 -13.17 -9.90 10.99
CA LEU A 376 -12.64 -8.72 10.29
C LEU A 376 -13.63 -8.08 9.30
N PHE A 377 -14.55 -8.88 8.75
CA PHE A 377 -15.64 -8.50 7.83
C PHE A 377 -16.97 -9.12 8.28
#